data_AF-A0A7R9QBH4-F1
#
_entry.id   AF-A0A7R9QBH4-F1
#
_cell.length_a   1.000
_cell.length_b   1.000
_cell.length_c   1.000
_cell.angle_alpha   90.00
_cell.angle_beta   90.00
_cell.angle_gamma   90.00
#
_symmetry.space_group_name_H-M   'P 1'
#
loop_
_entity.id
_entity.type
_entity.pdbx_description
1 polymer ?
#
loop_
_entity_poly.entity_id
_entity_poly.type
_entity_poly.pdbx_seq_one_letter_code
_entity_poly.pdbx_strand_id
1 'polypeptide(L)'
;MLSTTLAPISTTDGCVCVCPTTAPVTISTTQRPTTIHPTTARPLTTRPTTRRPTTTPKPGFQCPVEDIIRTLCLGPKDCLYPNPDGCDTYIHCTVNYGSRSGTPVVKPCPDGLLWNNNVKECDYPSRTTCPRGYELFGGALTV
;
A
#
# COMPACT_ATOMS: atom_id res chain seq x y z
N MET A 1 57.85 3.54 42.07
CA MET A 1 57.46 3.14 40.70
C MET A 1 58.55 2.24 40.14
N LEU A 2 58.24 0.99 39.80
CA LEU A 2 59.20 0.02 39.25
C LEU A 2 58.57 -0.70 38.06
N SER A 3 59.44 -1.24 37.19
CA SER A 3 59.29 -2.19 36.07
C SER A 3 57.89 -2.61 35.57
N THR A 4 57.58 -2.49 34.25
CA THR A 4 57.78 -3.50 33.15
C THR A 4 57.02 -4.84 33.39
N THR A 5 56.41 -5.56 32.44
CA THR A 5 56.50 -5.66 30.95
C THR A 5 55.16 -6.28 30.45
N LEU A 6 54.59 -6.02 29.26
CA LEU A 6 54.88 -6.69 27.97
C LEU A 6 53.94 -6.17 26.86
N ALA A 7 54.41 -6.18 25.61
CA ALA A 7 53.59 -6.34 24.40
C ALA A 7 53.85 -7.78 23.85
N PRO A 8 53.11 -8.30 22.84
CA PRO A 8 53.43 -7.95 21.44
C PRO A 8 52.25 -8.01 20.41
N ILE A 9 52.51 -7.51 19.19
CA ILE A 9 51.98 -7.86 17.83
C ILE A 9 50.48 -8.21 17.63
N SER A 10 49.78 -7.72 16.59
CA SER A 10 50.19 -7.72 15.18
C SER A 10 49.46 -6.68 14.29
N THR A 11 50.20 -6.10 13.35
CA THR A 11 49.92 -5.97 11.89
C THR A 11 48.63 -6.64 11.36
N THR A 12 47.84 -6.10 10.41
CA THR A 12 48.14 -5.35 9.14
C THR A 12 46.85 -4.58 8.70
N ASP A 13 46.82 -3.52 7.88
CA ASP A 13 47.83 -2.80 7.05
C ASP A 13 47.96 -1.31 7.54
N GLY A 14 48.10 -0.18 6.81
CA GLY A 14 48.14 0.19 5.37
C GLY A 14 46.78 0.58 4.73
N CYS A 15 46.69 1.42 3.68
CA CYS A 15 47.71 2.23 2.98
C CYS A 15 47.18 3.65 2.66
N VAL A 16 48.09 4.63 2.53
CA VAL A 16 47.77 6.05 2.24
C VAL A 16 47.59 6.28 0.74
N CYS A 17 46.57 7.04 0.34
CA CYS A 17 46.39 7.48 -1.05
C CYS A 17 47.49 8.49 -1.45
N VAL A 18 48.42 8.07 -2.32
CA VAL A 18 49.41 8.95 -2.98
C VAL A 18 49.26 8.77 -4.48
N CYS A 19 49.11 9.88 -5.22
CA CYS A 19 48.76 9.85 -6.65
C CYS A 19 49.97 10.19 -7.54
N PRO A 20 50.41 9.29 -8.44
CA PRO A 20 51.36 9.62 -9.50
C PRO A 20 50.76 9.51 -10.91
N THR A 21 50.69 10.67 -11.58
CA THR A 21 51.12 10.89 -12.97
C THR A 21 50.85 9.81 -14.05
N THR A 22 49.80 10.07 -14.83
CA THR A 22 49.76 10.02 -16.31
C THR A 22 50.27 8.77 -17.06
N ALA A 23 49.32 8.04 -17.67
CA ALA A 23 49.56 7.14 -18.80
C ALA A 23 48.61 7.50 -19.97
N PRO A 24 49.02 7.37 -21.25
CA PRO A 24 48.19 7.74 -22.40
C PRO A 24 47.11 6.69 -22.71
N VAL A 25 45.89 7.14 -23.00
CA VAL A 25 44.76 6.26 -23.34
C VAL A 25 44.72 6.00 -24.85
N THR A 26 45.00 4.77 -25.26
CA THR A 26 44.86 4.33 -26.65
C THR A 26 43.40 4.04 -26.99
N ILE A 27 42.83 4.73 -27.97
CA ILE A 27 41.40 4.64 -28.31
C ILE A 27 41.19 3.59 -29.42
N SER A 28 40.67 2.40 -29.07
CA SER A 28 40.32 1.35 -30.05
C SER A 28 38.83 1.40 -30.42
N THR A 29 38.53 1.90 -31.63
CA THR A 29 37.15 2.10 -32.14
C THR A 29 36.56 0.87 -32.81
N THR A 30 36.05 -0.07 -32.01
CA THR A 30 35.23 -1.19 -32.52
C THR A 30 33.86 -0.70 -32.98
N GLN A 31 33.62 -0.66 -34.29
CA GLN A 31 32.30 -0.30 -34.84
C GLN A 31 31.30 -1.45 -34.69
N ARG A 32 30.10 -1.14 -34.19
CA ARG A 32 29.02 -2.12 -33.96
C ARG A 32 28.13 -2.25 -35.21
N PRO A 33 27.93 -3.44 -35.79
CA PRO A 33 27.02 -3.62 -36.93
C PRO A 33 25.59 -3.21 -36.59
N THR A 34 24.96 -2.46 -37.49
CA THR A 34 23.58 -1.96 -37.38
C THR A 34 22.62 -2.78 -38.24
N THR A 35 22.09 -3.87 -37.67
CA THR A 35 21.03 -4.66 -38.32
C THR A 35 19.71 -3.89 -38.33
N ILE A 36 19.12 -3.69 -39.52
CA ILE A 36 17.83 -3.01 -39.67
C ILE A 36 16.71 -3.99 -39.32
N HIS A 37 16.17 -3.90 -38.10
CA HIS A 37 15.09 -4.78 -37.64
C HIS A 37 13.73 -4.21 -38.08
N PRO A 38 12.88 -4.96 -38.83
CA PRO A 38 11.56 -4.46 -39.23
C PRO A 38 10.63 -4.30 -38.02
N THR A 39 10.11 -3.10 -37.82
CA THR A 39 9.23 -2.75 -36.69
C THR A 39 7.79 -3.20 -36.93
N THR A 40 7.49 -4.47 -36.67
CA THR A 40 6.10 -4.97 -36.66
C THR A 40 5.30 -4.25 -35.56
N ALA A 41 4.17 -3.64 -35.92
CA ALA A 41 3.34 -2.89 -34.97
C ALA A 41 2.80 -3.82 -33.87
N ARG A 42 3.16 -3.53 -32.61
CA ARG A 42 2.71 -4.30 -31.44
C ARG A 42 1.21 -4.10 -31.22
N PRO A 43 0.39 -5.16 -31.13
CA PRO A 43 -1.04 -5.03 -30.82
C PRO A 43 -1.28 -4.25 -29.52
N LEU A 44 -2.27 -3.36 -29.52
CA LEU A 44 -2.71 -2.63 -28.33
C LEU A 44 -3.53 -3.57 -27.43
N THR A 45 -2.82 -4.41 -26.68
CA THR A 45 -3.38 -5.11 -25.52
C THR A 45 -3.77 -4.07 -24.47
N THR A 46 -5.07 -3.75 -24.38
CA THR A 46 -5.62 -2.89 -23.34
C THR A 46 -5.36 -3.50 -21.97
N ARG A 47 -4.36 -2.96 -21.25
CA ARG A 47 -4.06 -3.39 -19.88
C ARG A 47 -5.30 -3.15 -19.00
N PRO A 48 -5.86 -4.17 -18.34
CA PRO A 48 -6.97 -3.97 -17.41
C PRO A 48 -6.57 -2.94 -16.36
N THR A 49 -7.32 -1.84 -16.28
CA THR A 49 -7.14 -0.80 -15.26
C THR A 49 -7.73 -1.32 -13.95
N THR A 50 -6.97 -2.16 -13.25
CA THR A 50 -7.22 -2.46 -11.84
C THR A 50 -7.26 -1.12 -11.11
N ARG A 51 -8.45 -0.70 -10.67
CA ARG A 51 -8.58 0.50 -9.83
C ARG A 51 -7.69 0.28 -8.62
N ARG A 52 -6.71 1.17 -8.40
CA ARG A 52 -5.96 1.22 -7.15
C ARG A 52 -7.00 1.35 -6.02
N PRO A 53 -7.04 0.46 -5.03
CA PRO A 53 -7.98 0.58 -3.92
C PRO A 53 -7.80 1.96 -3.27
N THR A 54 -8.84 2.79 -3.32
CA THR A 54 -8.83 4.10 -2.66
C THR A 54 -9.08 3.85 -1.19
N THR A 55 -8.01 3.52 -0.46
CA THR A 55 -8.05 3.22 0.99
C THR A 55 -8.45 4.43 1.83
N THR A 56 -8.39 5.63 1.24
CA THR A 56 -8.89 6.89 1.81
C THR A 56 -10.41 6.97 1.60
N PRO A 57 -11.23 7.11 2.67
CA PRO A 57 -12.63 7.48 2.51
C PRO A 57 -12.76 8.90 1.93
N LYS A 58 -13.98 9.31 1.57
CA LYS A 58 -14.33 10.72 1.35
C LYS A 58 -13.62 11.66 2.33
N PRO A 59 -12.95 12.73 1.87
CA PRO A 59 -12.28 13.68 2.75
C PRO A 59 -13.26 14.25 3.79
N GLY A 60 -13.06 13.89 5.05
CA GLY A 60 -13.88 14.35 6.17
C GLY A 60 -14.63 13.28 6.97
N PHE A 61 -14.65 12.00 6.58
CA PHE A 61 -15.14 10.97 7.50
C PHE A 61 -14.21 10.89 8.73
N GLN A 62 -14.76 11.11 9.92
CA GLN A 62 -14.05 10.98 11.20
C GLN A 62 -14.65 9.82 11.99
N CYS A 63 -13.79 9.00 12.58
CA CYS A 63 -14.20 7.92 13.47
C CYS A 63 -14.85 8.49 14.75
N PRO A 64 -16.06 8.06 15.14
CA PRO A 64 -16.72 8.61 16.32
C PRO A 64 -15.95 8.21 17.60
N VAL A 65 -15.46 9.23 18.29
CA VAL A 65 -14.60 9.09 19.48
C VAL A 65 -15.30 8.35 20.63
N GLU A 66 -16.64 8.48 20.72
CA GLU A 66 -17.45 7.81 21.73
C GLU A 66 -17.39 6.28 21.63
N ASP A 67 -17.50 5.72 20.41
CA ASP A 67 -17.40 4.27 20.20
C ASP A 67 -15.98 3.76 20.46
N ILE A 68 -14.97 4.57 20.14
CA ILE A 68 -13.56 4.30 20.45
C ILE A 68 -13.32 4.25 21.96
N ILE A 69 -13.83 5.23 22.73
CA ILE A 69 -13.65 5.26 24.18
C ILE A 69 -14.42 4.12 24.86
N ARG A 70 -15.61 3.78 24.36
CA ARG A 70 -16.49 2.76 24.95
C ARG A 70 -16.05 1.31 24.68
N THR A 71 -15.46 1.03 23.52
CA THR A 71 -15.14 -0.34 23.07
C THR A 71 -13.66 -0.60 22.76
N LEU A 72 -12.86 0.47 22.63
CA LEU A 72 -11.46 0.43 22.17
C LEU A 72 -11.25 -0.30 20.83
N CYS A 73 -12.32 -0.48 20.04
CA CYS A 73 -12.35 -1.27 18.80
C CYS A 73 -11.84 -2.72 18.97
N LEU A 74 -12.06 -3.33 20.15
CA LEU A 74 -11.53 -4.65 20.49
C LEU A 74 -12.45 -5.81 20.05
N GLY A 75 -13.76 -5.59 19.96
CA GLY A 75 -14.71 -6.60 19.52
C GLY A 75 -14.78 -6.72 17.98
N PRO A 76 -15.17 -7.89 17.44
CA PRO A 76 -15.14 -8.17 16.00
C PRO A 76 -16.14 -7.36 15.16
N LYS A 77 -17.03 -6.60 15.81
CA LYS A 77 -18.06 -5.75 15.16
C LYS A 77 -17.98 -4.28 15.59
N ASP A 78 -17.00 -3.94 16.43
CA ASP A 78 -16.77 -2.57 16.90
C ASP A 78 -16.06 -1.75 15.82
N CYS A 79 -16.29 -0.43 15.85
CA CYS A 79 -15.59 0.51 14.98
C CYS A 79 -15.72 0.27 13.46
N LEU A 80 -16.79 -0.43 13.03
CA LEU A 80 -17.14 -0.65 11.62
C LEU A 80 -18.34 0.22 11.19
N TYR A 81 -18.22 0.91 10.06
CA TYR A 81 -19.16 1.92 9.57
C TYR A 81 -19.41 1.78 8.06
N PRO A 82 -20.59 2.19 7.54
CA PRO A 82 -20.85 2.22 6.11
C PRO A 82 -19.92 3.22 5.39
N ASN A 83 -19.46 2.88 4.20
CA ASN A 83 -18.81 3.85 3.32
C ASN A 83 -19.88 4.67 2.57
N PRO A 84 -19.89 6.01 2.64
CA PRO A 84 -20.82 6.83 1.85
C PRO A 84 -20.50 6.86 0.35
N ASP A 85 -19.30 6.42 -0.08
CA ASP A 85 -18.88 6.46 -1.49
C ASP A 85 -19.20 5.16 -2.27
N GLY A 86 -19.56 4.07 -1.60
CA GLY A 86 -19.82 2.76 -2.24
C GLY A 86 -20.32 1.69 -1.26
N CYS A 87 -21.18 0.80 -1.73
CA CYS A 87 -21.79 -0.27 -0.91
C CYS A 87 -20.98 -1.57 -0.92
N ASP A 88 -20.09 -1.71 -1.89
CA ASP A 88 -19.05 -2.73 -2.04
C ASP A 88 -17.91 -2.59 -1.02
N THR A 89 -17.98 -1.57 -0.17
CA THR A 89 -16.91 -1.13 0.73
C THR A 89 -17.48 -0.68 2.08
N TYR A 90 -16.66 -0.79 3.12
CA TYR A 90 -16.96 -0.33 4.48
C TYR A 90 -15.75 0.37 5.09
N ILE A 91 -15.96 1.13 6.16
CA ILE A 91 -14.91 1.84 6.88
C ILE A 91 -14.65 1.11 8.20
N HIS A 92 -13.42 0.64 8.39
CA HIS A 92 -12.93 0.14 9.67
C HIS A 92 -12.03 1.22 10.28
N CYS A 93 -12.41 1.72 11.45
CA CYS A 93 -11.62 2.67 12.22
C CYS A 93 -10.57 1.96 13.07
N THR A 94 -9.32 1.95 12.61
CA THR A 94 -8.19 1.37 13.35
C THR A 94 -7.67 2.35 14.40
N VAL A 95 -7.57 1.93 15.66
CA VAL A 95 -7.07 2.75 16.77
C VAL A 95 -5.70 2.29 17.24
N ASN A 96 -4.87 3.22 17.72
CA ASN A 96 -3.63 2.90 18.42
C ASN A 96 -3.89 2.80 19.92
N TYR A 97 -3.16 1.92 20.62
CA TYR A 97 -3.31 1.75 22.07
C TYR A 97 -3.14 3.09 22.82
N GLY A 98 -4.08 3.42 23.71
CA GLY A 98 -4.11 4.70 24.43
C GLY A 98 -4.59 5.92 23.62
N SER A 99 -4.88 5.79 22.31
CA SER A 99 -5.35 6.91 21.49
C SER A 99 -6.87 7.08 21.54
N ARG A 100 -7.33 8.31 21.79
CA ARG A 100 -8.77 8.69 21.75
C ARG A 100 -9.25 9.06 20.33
N SER A 101 -8.61 8.51 19.31
CA SER A 101 -8.89 8.79 17.90
C SER A 101 -8.48 7.59 17.04
N GLY A 102 -9.22 7.36 15.97
CA GLY A 102 -9.04 6.24 15.05
C GLY A 102 -8.79 6.73 13.64
N THR A 103 -7.94 6.03 12.92
CA THR A 103 -7.72 6.24 11.48
C THR A 103 -8.79 5.47 10.70
N PRO A 104 -9.64 6.12 9.89
CA PRO A 104 -10.62 5.42 9.08
C PRO A 104 -9.94 4.78 7.86
N VAL A 105 -10.07 3.47 7.72
CA VAL A 105 -9.52 2.69 6.62
C VAL A 105 -10.65 2.08 5.81
N VAL A 106 -10.74 2.41 4.52
CA VAL A 106 -11.69 1.74 3.61
C VAL A 106 -11.25 0.30 3.38
N LYS A 107 -12.19 -0.63 3.51
CA LYS A 107 -12.04 -2.07 3.25
C LYS A 107 -13.09 -2.49 2.21
N PRO A 108 -12.72 -3.26 1.18
CA PRO A 108 -13.70 -3.89 0.29
C PRO A 108 -14.43 -5.02 1.00
N CYS A 109 -15.69 -5.23 0.62
CA CYS A 109 -16.39 -6.48 0.84
C CYS A 109 -15.87 -7.56 -0.14
N PRO A 110 -16.14 -8.86 0.13
CA PRO A 110 -15.96 -9.92 -0.86
C PRO A 110 -16.84 -9.68 -2.09
N ASP A 111 -16.41 -10.20 -3.25
CA ASP A 111 -17.07 -9.96 -4.54
C ASP A 111 -18.57 -10.30 -4.50
N GLY A 112 -19.41 -9.34 -4.90
CA GLY A 112 -20.87 -9.49 -4.93
C GLY A 112 -21.59 -9.29 -3.58
N LEU A 113 -20.87 -9.10 -2.47
CA LEU A 113 -21.45 -8.75 -1.17
C LEU A 113 -21.42 -7.24 -0.92
N LEU A 114 -22.41 -6.75 -0.17
CA LEU A 114 -22.60 -5.34 0.16
C LEU A 114 -22.69 -5.13 1.67
N TRP A 115 -22.23 -3.97 2.15
CA TRP A 115 -22.18 -3.68 3.58
C TRP A 115 -23.57 -3.68 4.25
N ASN A 116 -23.75 -4.51 5.28
CA ASN A 116 -24.94 -4.58 6.11
C ASN A 116 -24.64 -4.00 7.51
N ASN A 117 -25.00 -2.73 7.70
CA ASN A 117 -24.75 -1.99 8.93
C ASN A 117 -25.55 -2.52 10.14
N ASN A 118 -26.63 -3.30 9.93
CA ASN A 118 -27.42 -3.88 11.02
C ASN A 118 -26.65 -5.00 11.72
N VAL A 119 -25.91 -5.81 10.96
CA VAL A 119 -25.09 -6.92 11.47
C VAL A 119 -23.59 -6.61 11.50
N LYS A 120 -23.17 -5.44 11.01
CA LYS A 120 -21.77 -5.01 10.90
C LYS A 120 -20.90 -5.98 10.09
N GLU A 121 -21.40 -6.40 8.94
CA GLU A 121 -20.76 -7.42 8.10
C GLU A 121 -21.11 -7.19 6.61
N CYS A 122 -20.38 -7.83 5.69
CA CYS A 122 -20.77 -7.86 4.27
C CYS A 122 -21.77 -8.99 4.04
N ASP A 123 -22.93 -8.68 3.44
CA ASP A 123 -24.07 -9.59 3.27
C ASP A 123 -24.59 -9.49 1.82
N TYR A 124 -25.55 -10.35 1.46
CA TYR A 124 -26.14 -10.35 0.12
C TYR A 124 -26.91 -9.04 -0.16
N PRO A 125 -27.00 -8.60 -1.43
CA PRO A 125 -27.77 -7.40 -1.82
C PRO A 125 -29.26 -7.41 -1.40
N SER A 126 -29.84 -8.58 -1.15
CA SER A 126 -31.20 -8.71 -0.62
C SER A 126 -31.35 -8.39 0.88
N ARG A 127 -30.24 -8.18 1.61
CA ARG A 127 -30.18 -7.99 3.07
C ARG A 127 -29.37 -6.76 3.52
N THR A 128 -28.64 -6.12 2.61
CA THR A 128 -27.85 -4.90 2.89
C THR A 128 -28.71 -3.74 3.42
N THR A 129 -28.07 -2.85 4.19
CA THR A 129 -28.64 -1.56 4.62
C THR A 129 -28.42 -0.44 3.61
N CYS A 130 -27.72 -0.69 2.50
CA CYS A 130 -27.31 0.38 1.60
C CYS A 130 -28.52 0.98 0.82
N PRO A 131 -28.54 2.29 0.53
CA PRO A 131 -29.73 2.96 -0.02
C PRO A 131 -29.81 2.85 -1.55
N ARG A 132 -30.77 2.07 -2.08
CA ARG A 132 -30.97 1.57 -3.47
C ARG A 132 -30.49 2.39 -4.70
N GLY A 133 -30.22 3.69 -4.60
CA GLY A 133 -29.68 4.49 -5.72
C GLY A 133 -28.31 4.05 -6.26
N TYR A 134 -27.54 3.24 -5.53
CA TYR A 134 -26.26 2.67 -6.02
C TYR A 134 -26.46 1.56 -7.07
N GLU A 135 -27.61 0.88 -7.07
CA GLU A 135 -27.92 -0.23 -7.99
C GLU A 135 -27.95 0.23 -9.47
N LEU A 136 -28.13 1.54 -9.70
CA LEU A 136 -28.25 2.14 -11.04
C LEU A 136 -26.92 2.59 -11.66
N PHE A 137 -25.82 2.65 -10.89
CA PHE A 137 -24.52 3.16 -11.36
C PHE A 137 -23.32 2.26 -11.02
N GLY A 138 -23.50 1.20 -10.20
CA GLY A 138 -22.41 0.42 -9.61
C GLY A 138 -22.09 -0.93 -10.25
N GLY A 139 -23.03 -1.59 -10.94
CA GLY A 139 -22.84 -2.93 -11.50
C GLY A 139 -24.15 -3.59 -11.90
N ALA A 140 -24.11 -4.49 -12.88
CA ALA A 140 -25.31 -5.03 -13.49
C ALA A 140 -26.04 -6.04 -12.59
N LEU A 141 -27.34 -5.79 -12.35
CA LEU A 141 -28.32 -6.83 -12.08
C LEU A 141 -29.30 -6.91 -13.27
N THR A 142 -28.86 -7.55 -14.35
CA THR A 142 -29.73 -7.91 -15.47
C THR A 142 -30.58 -9.12 -15.07
N VAL A 143 -31.87 -8.88 -14.89
CA VAL A 143 -32.94 -9.89 -14.96
C VAL A 143 -33.48 -9.99 -16.39
#